data_AF-A0A6A6A2A2-F1
#
_entry.id   AF-A0A6A6A2A2-F1
#
_cell.length_a   1.000
_cell.length_b   1.000
_cell.length_c   1.000
_cell.angle_alpha   90.00
_cell.angle_beta   90.00
_cell.angle_gamma   90.00
#
_symmetry.space_group_name_H-M   'P 1'
#
loop_
_entity.id
_entity.type
_entity.pdbx_description
1 polymer ?
#
loop_
_entity_poly.entity_id
_entity_poly.type
_entity_poly.pdbx_seq_one_letter_code
_entity_poly.pdbx_strand_id
1 'polypeptide(L)'
;MPEIILSINAGSSSVKISVYKTPETGSSTPTQLAEASVEGLTSPPATLKYERGDEKVKDKELENIKTQEDAFRYVLDYLTNDKGLSELSKKEDIRFTCHRVVHGGDYPRSQVIDKETYHHIEELSDLAPLHNAPALDIVRAVADILPTAKNIAYFDSAFHSTLPPYISTYPIDSAVAKKNKLRKYGFHGISYSFITHAVSTFLDKPADQLNIIALHLGSGASACCIKNGKSLDTSMGLTPLAGLPGATRSGSIDPSLMFHFTHSAGKPSRSSSGQLHITQAEEILNKSSGWKALTGTTDFGKISASDREQDQLAFAIFVDRILNYVAPYFTKLDGEVDALVFAGGIGEKGERLRQAVVDGVRCLGFELD
;
A
#
# COMPACT_ATOMS: atom_id res chain seq x y z
N MET A 1 -14.44 8.00 -29.02
CA MET A 1 -13.81 6.70 -28.70
C MET A 1 -13.61 6.67 -27.20
N PRO A 2 -13.78 5.52 -26.53
CA PRO A 2 -13.49 5.42 -25.11
C PRO A 2 -12.01 5.77 -24.88
N GLU A 3 -11.75 6.60 -23.89
CA GLU A 3 -10.39 6.94 -23.46
C GLU A 3 -9.82 5.80 -22.61
N ILE A 4 -8.52 5.50 -22.78
CA ILE A 4 -7.80 4.50 -21.97
C ILE A 4 -7.19 5.14 -20.72
N ILE A 5 -7.32 4.43 -19.60
CA ILE A 5 -6.75 4.77 -18.31
C ILE A 5 -5.77 3.65 -17.92
N LEU A 6 -4.51 3.98 -17.65
CA LEU A 6 -3.56 3.07 -17.02
C LEU A 6 -3.51 3.32 -15.52
N SER A 7 -3.82 2.31 -14.71
CA SER A 7 -3.55 2.31 -13.28
C SER A 7 -2.19 1.68 -13.02
N ILE A 8 -1.24 2.45 -12.50
CA ILE A 8 0.17 2.08 -12.36
C ILE A 8 0.54 2.04 -10.86
N ASN A 9 1.05 0.89 -10.43
CA ASN A 9 1.60 0.69 -9.09
C ASN A 9 3.04 0.20 -9.21
N ALA A 10 4.00 1.09 -8.93
CA ALA A 10 5.43 0.76 -8.91
C ALA A 10 5.90 0.54 -7.47
N GLY A 11 6.34 -0.69 -7.19
CA GLY A 11 7.04 -1.05 -5.97
C GLY A 11 8.55 -1.01 -6.16
N SER A 12 9.29 -1.31 -5.08
CA SER A 12 10.76 -1.43 -5.17
C SER A 12 11.23 -2.59 -6.07
N SER A 13 10.38 -3.60 -6.28
CA SER A 13 10.75 -4.86 -6.97
C SER A 13 9.79 -5.27 -8.08
N SER A 14 8.78 -4.46 -8.39
CA SER A 14 7.76 -4.77 -9.38
C SER A 14 7.09 -3.53 -9.93
N VAL A 15 6.51 -3.65 -11.13
CA VAL A 15 5.61 -2.66 -11.73
C VAL A 15 4.34 -3.39 -12.18
N LYS A 16 3.19 -2.96 -11.67
CA LYS A 16 1.88 -3.50 -12.03
C LYS A 16 1.07 -2.44 -12.77
N ILE A 17 0.46 -2.81 -13.89
CA ILE A 17 -0.36 -1.96 -14.74
C ILE A 17 -1.70 -2.65 -14.98
N SER A 18 -2.79 -1.98 -14.66
CA SER A 18 -4.14 -2.41 -15.04
C SER A 18 -4.68 -1.42 -16.08
N VAL A 19 -5.20 -1.94 -17.20
CA VAL A 19 -5.74 -1.16 -18.30
C VAL A 19 -7.26 -1.07 -18.15
N TYR A 20 -7.79 0.14 -18.19
CA TYR A 20 -9.23 0.38 -18.13
C TYR A 20 -9.68 1.22 -19.32
N LYS A 21 -10.91 0.96 -19.77
CA LYS A 21 -11.66 1.92 -20.61
C LYS A 21 -12.55 2.78 -19.73
N THR A 22 -12.68 4.04 -20.12
CA THR A 22 -13.65 4.97 -19.53
C THR A 22 -15.07 4.39 -19.56
N PRO A 23 -15.91 4.72 -18.56
CA PRO A 23 -17.29 4.23 -18.51
C PRO A 23 -18.10 4.66 -19.73
N GLU A 24 -19.03 3.81 -20.15
CA GLU A 24 -20.06 4.19 -21.12
C GLU A 24 -21.03 5.23 -20.54
N THR A 25 -21.71 5.99 -21.40
CA THR A 25 -22.69 6.99 -20.96
C THR A 25 -23.75 6.36 -20.06
N GLY A 26 -23.85 6.83 -18.82
CA GLY A 26 -24.78 6.29 -17.80
C GLY A 26 -24.15 5.34 -16.78
N SER A 27 -22.87 4.98 -16.94
CA SER A 27 -22.07 4.26 -15.93
C SER A 27 -21.04 5.20 -15.29
N SER A 28 -20.74 4.98 -14.01
CA SER A 28 -19.63 5.63 -13.29
C SER A 28 -18.39 4.75 -13.15
N THR A 29 -18.49 3.46 -13.50
CA THR A 29 -17.45 2.47 -13.22
C THR A 29 -16.67 2.14 -14.50
N PRO A 30 -15.34 2.32 -14.51
CA PRO A 30 -14.53 1.96 -15.67
C PRO A 30 -14.48 0.44 -15.82
N THR A 31 -14.37 -0.04 -17.05
CA THR A 31 -14.25 -1.49 -17.32
C THR A 31 -12.78 -1.85 -17.43
N GLN A 32 -12.32 -2.83 -16.63
CA GLN A 32 -10.98 -3.37 -16.76
C GLN A 32 -10.88 -4.20 -18.03
N LEU A 33 -9.87 -3.93 -18.85
CA LEU A 33 -9.61 -4.64 -20.10
C LEU A 33 -8.49 -5.67 -19.94
N ALA A 34 -7.42 -5.30 -19.24
CA ALA A 34 -6.25 -6.15 -19.07
C ALA A 34 -5.49 -5.82 -17.78
N GLU A 35 -4.61 -6.72 -17.38
CA GLU A 35 -3.67 -6.53 -16.30
C GLU A 35 -2.32 -7.14 -16.66
N ALA A 36 -1.25 -6.41 -16.37
CA ALA A 36 0.11 -6.84 -16.58
C ALA A 36 0.96 -6.50 -15.34
N SER A 37 1.91 -7.36 -15.01
CA SER A 37 2.90 -7.05 -13.99
C SER A 37 4.25 -7.64 -14.36
N VAL A 38 5.30 -6.86 -14.11
CA VAL A 38 6.68 -7.34 -14.08
C VAL A 38 7.11 -7.44 -12.63
N GLU A 39 7.56 -8.62 -12.23
CA GLU A 39 8.09 -8.91 -10.90
C GLU A 39 9.58 -9.30 -10.99
N GLY A 40 10.28 -9.39 -9.86
CA GLY A 40 11.66 -9.88 -9.81
C GLY A 40 12.75 -8.85 -10.10
N LEU A 41 12.44 -7.55 -10.14
CA LEU A 41 13.44 -6.50 -10.48
C LEU A 41 14.64 -6.45 -9.52
N THR A 42 14.43 -6.77 -8.25
CA THR A 42 15.48 -6.82 -7.22
C THR A 42 15.89 -8.25 -6.85
N SER A 43 15.32 -9.26 -7.50
CA SER A 43 15.54 -10.68 -7.24
C SER A 43 15.33 -11.45 -8.54
N PRO A 44 16.29 -11.38 -9.48
CA PRO A 44 16.13 -11.93 -10.81
C PRO A 44 15.92 -13.45 -10.80
N PRO A 45 15.27 -14.02 -11.83
CA PRO A 45 14.91 -13.36 -13.09
C PRO A 45 13.68 -12.44 -12.97
N ALA A 46 13.64 -11.41 -13.82
CA ALA A 46 12.42 -10.61 -13.99
C ALA A 46 11.38 -11.43 -14.77
N THR A 47 10.12 -11.39 -14.36
CA THR A 47 9.06 -12.20 -14.98
C THR A 47 7.82 -11.38 -15.28
N LEU A 48 7.19 -11.65 -16.43
CA LEU A 48 5.90 -11.11 -16.83
C LEU A 48 4.76 -12.02 -16.37
N LYS A 49 3.75 -11.42 -15.76
CA LYS A 49 2.40 -11.96 -15.69
C LYS A 49 1.46 -11.04 -16.47
N TYR A 50 0.57 -11.63 -17.24
CA TYR A 50 -0.40 -10.91 -18.07
C TYR A 50 -1.74 -11.65 -18.04
N GLU A 51 -2.84 -10.89 -17.97
CA GLU A 51 -4.20 -11.41 -18.01
C GLU A 51 -5.11 -10.47 -18.81
N ARG A 52 -5.80 -11.03 -19.81
CA ARG A 52 -6.85 -10.36 -20.60
C ARG A 52 -7.92 -11.38 -20.96
N GLY A 53 -9.04 -11.37 -20.24
CA GLY A 53 -10.08 -12.39 -20.40
C GLY A 53 -9.52 -13.80 -20.23
N ASP A 54 -9.65 -14.64 -21.26
CA ASP A 54 -9.11 -16.00 -21.25
C ASP A 54 -7.60 -16.08 -21.57
N GLU A 55 -6.99 -15.00 -22.07
CA GLU A 55 -5.56 -14.98 -22.34
C GLU A 55 -4.77 -14.74 -21.05
N LYS A 56 -3.86 -15.68 -20.75
CA LYS A 56 -3.00 -15.60 -19.57
C LYS A 56 -1.56 -15.96 -19.91
N VAL A 57 -0.64 -15.11 -19.48
CA VAL A 57 0.79 -15.42 -19.43
C VAL A 57 1.21 -15.40 -17.97
N LYS A 58 1.94 -16.43 -17.55
CA LYS A 58 2.40 -16.55 -16.16
C LYS A 58 3.89 -16.84 -16.15
N ASP A 59 4.60 -16.08 -15.31
CA ASP A 59 6.02 -16.26 -14.99
C ASP A 59 6.93 -16.35 -16.22
N LYS A 60 6.61 -15.60 -17.29
CA LYS A 60 7.47 -15.53 -18.48
C LYS A 60 8.72 -14.73 -18.16
N GLU A 61 9.87 -15.38 -18.14
CA GLU A 61 11.16 -14.72 -17.92
C GLU A 61 11.45 -13.65 -18.97
N LEU A 62 11.99 -12.52 -18.50
CA LEU A 62 12.34 -11.36 -19.31
C LEU A 62 13.84 -11.10 -19.22
N GLU A 63 14.45 -10.87 -20.37
CA GLU A 63 15.85 -10.47 -20.46
C GLU A 63 15.98 -8.93 -20.41
N ASN A 64 17.09 -8.44 -19.85
CA ASN A 64 17.47 -7.02 -19.86
C ASN A 64 16.51 -6.05 -19.15
N ILE A 65 15.59 -6.53 -18.31
CA ILE A 65 14.74 -5.69 -17.47
C ILE A 65 15.39 -5.50 -16.10
N LYS A 66 15.93 -4.30 -15.83
CA LYS A 66 16.70 -4.01 -14.60
C LYS A 66 16.07 -2.93 -13.73
N THR A 67 15.29 -2.03 -14.33
CA THR A 67 14.68 -0.88 -13.67
C THR A 67 13.16 -0.90 -13.79
N GLN A 68 12.48 -0.10 -12.96
CA GLN A 68 11.05 0.15 -13.07
C GLN A 68 10.69 0.77 -14.43
N GLU A 69 11.56 1.61 -14.98
CA GLU A 69 11.37 2.19 -16.31
C GLU A 69 11.44 1.10 -17.39
N ASP A 70 12.43 0.21 -17.36
CA ASP A 70 12.53 -0.92 -18.31
C ASP A 70 11.27 -1.79 -18.25
N ALA A 71 10.80 -2.08 -17.04
CA ALA A 71 9.60 -2.86 -16.80
C ALA A 71 8.35 -2.17 -17.39
N PHE A 72 8.21 -0.86 -17.15
CA PHE A 72 7.09 -0.10 -17.70
C PHE A 72 7.12 -0.04 -19.22
N ARG A 73 8.29 0.24 -19.82
CA ARG A 73 8.47 0.23 -21.28
C ARG A 73 8.09 -1.11 -21.88
N TYR A 74 8.58 -2.21 -21.28
CA TYR A 74 8.25 -3.55 -21.72
C TYR A 74 6.74 -3.83 -21.65
N VAL A 75 6.10 -3.51 -20.53
CA VAL A 75 4.65 -3.73 -20.38
C VAL A 75 3.86 -2.88 -21.36
N LEU A 76 4.23 -1.61 -21.55
CA LEU A 76 3.55 -0.73 -22.50
C LEU A 76 3.66 -1.25 -23.94
N ASP A 77 4.86 -1.69 -24.34
CA ASP A 77 5.08 -2.26 -25.67
C ASP A 77 4.35 -3.61 -25.80
N TYR A 78 4.29 -4.43 -24.75
CA TYR A 78 3.52 -5.68 -24.75
C TYR A 78 2.02 -5.42 -24.92
N LEU A 79 1.45 -4.47 -24.17
CA LEU A 79 0.04 -4.09 -24.22
C LEU A 79 -0.37 -3.50 -25.58
N THR A 80 0.45 -2.60 -26.13
CA THR A 80 0.15 -1.95 -27.42
C THR A 80 0.30 -2.88 -28.63
N ASN A 81 1.05 -3.99 -28.47
CA ASN A 81 1.18 -5.03 -29.50
C ASN A 81 0.19 -6.19 -29.32
N ASP A 82 -0.64 -6.19 -28.27
CA ASP A 82 -1.68 -7.19 -28.08
C ASP A 82 -2.85 -6.94 -29.05
N LYS A 83 -2.94 -7.76 -30.09
CA LYS A 83 -4.00 -7.68 -31.11
C LYS A 83 -5.41 -7.92 -30.54
N GLY A 84 -5.54 -8.58 -29.40
CA GLY A 84 -6.81 -8.79 -28.72
C GLY A 84 -7.19 -7.64 -27.77
N LEU A 85 -6.34 -6.64 -27.61
CA LEU A 85 -6.62 -5.40 -26.88
C LEU A 85 -6.80 -4.24 -27.89
N SER A 86 -7.83 -4.34 -28.72
CA SER A 86 -8.05 -3.43 -29.86
C SER A 86 -8.19 -1.95 -29.47
N GLU A 87 -8.61 -1.69 -28.24
CA GLU A 87 -8.80 -0.35 -27.68
C GLU A 87 -7.47 0.34 -27.31
N LEU A 88 -6.36 -0.41 -27.23
CA LEU A 88 -5.02 0.09 -26.95
C LEU A 88 -4.06 -0.40 -28.04
N SER A 89 -4.07 0.31 -29.18
CA SER A 89 -3.25 -0.04 -30.35
C SER A 89 -1.98 0.79 -30.47
N LYS A 90 -1.95 1.95 -29.80
CA LYS A 90 -0.83 2.90 -29.82
C LYS A 90 -0.80 3.72 -28.54
N LYS A 91 0.34 4.36 -28.28
CA LYS A 91 0.59 5.13 -27.05
C LYS A 91 -0.37 6.31 -26.90
N GLU A 92 -0.82 6.90 -28.00
CA GLU A 92 -1.74 8.04 -28.02
C GLU A 92 -3.18 7.69 -27.62
N ASP A 93 -3.53 6.39 -27.57
CA ASP A 93 -4.85 5.95 -27.08
C ASP A 93 -4.96 6.12 -25.55
N ILE A 94 -3.82 6.19 -24.85
CA ILE A 94 -3.73 6.37 -23.40
C ILE A 94 -3.96 7.83 -23.05
N ARG A 95 -5.08 8.12 -22.40
CA ARG A 95 -5.43 9.48 -21.99
C ARG A 95 -5.01 9.81 -20.57
N PHE A 96 -5.13 8.84 -19.67
CA PHE A 96 -4.87 9.04 -18.24
C PHE A 96 -3.92 7.98 -17.71
N THR A 97 -2.99 8.40 -16.85
CA THR A 97 -2.10 7.52 -16.10
C THR A 97 -2.28 7.84 -14.62
N CYS A 98 -2.80 6.87 -13.87
CA CYS A 98 -3.10 6.98 -12.45
C CYS A 98 -2.02 6.27 -11.65
N HIS A 99 -1.24 7.02 -10.89
CA HIS A 99 -0.08 6.53 -10.15
C HIS A 99 -0.41 6.39 -8.68
N ARG A 100 -0.16 5.21 -8.12
CA ARG A 100 -0.17 5.05 -6.66
C ARG A 100 1.09 5.69 -6.07
N VAL A 101 0.90 6.68 -5.21
CA VAL A 101 1.95 7.32 -4.42
C VAL A 101 1.69 7.05 -2.95
N VAL A 102 2.69 6.63 -2.19
CA VAL A 102 2.48 6.22 -0.80
C VAL A 102 2.17 7.44 0.08
N HIS A 103 3.01 8.48 0.03
CA HIS A 103 2.89 9.63 0.90
C HIS A 103 2.51 10.89 0.11
N GLY A 104 1.27 11.37 0.30
CA GLY A 104 0.77 12.61 -0.29
C GLY A 104 0.89 13.84 0.60
N GLY A 105 1.37 13.65 1.83
CA GLY A 105 1.51 14.75 2.78
C GLY A 105 0.15 15.29 3.17
N ASP A 106 -0.07 16.57 2.91
CA ASP A 106 -1.29 17.31 3.18
C ASP A 106 -2.34 17.22 2.06
N TYR A 107 -2.04 16.57 0.93
CA TYR A 107 -3.05 16.38 -0.13
C TYR A 107 -4.19 15.47 0.35
N PRO A 108 -5.44 16.00 0.44
CA PRO A 108 -6.58 15.22 0.95
C PRO A 108 -7.23 14.35 -0.14
N ARG A 109 -6.78 14.50 -1.39
CA ARG A 109 -7.33 13.85 -2.58
C ARG A 109 -6.26 13.75 -3.67
N SER A 110 -6.55 12.96 -4.70
CA SER A 110 -5.69 12.82 -5.87
C SER A 110 -5.36 14.16 -6.53
N GLN A 111 -4.14 14.30 -7.05
CA GLN A 111 -3.68 15.50 -7.75
C GLN A 111 -3.27 15.17 -9.18
N VAL A 112 -3.54 16.09 -10.10
CA VAL A 112 -2.93 16.05 -11.43
C VAL A 112 -1.45 16.38 -11.23
N ILE A 113 -0.56 15.58 -11.83
CA ILE A 113 0.88 15.78 -11.69
C ILE A 113 1.31 16.83 -12.71
N ASP A 114 1.58 18.03 -12.22
CA ASP A 114 2.34 19.07 -12.89
C ASP A 114 3.72 19.23 -12.22
N LYS A 115 4.48 20.24 -12.65
CA LYS A 115 5.82 20.51 -12.11
C LYS A 115 5.77 20.82 -10.60
N GLU A 116 4.79 21.59 -10.15
CA GLU A 116 4.66 21.97 -8.73
C GLU A 116 4.30 20.76 -7.87
N THR A 117 3.33 19.97 -8.32
CA THR A 117 2.90 18.73 -7.65
C THR A 117 4.03 17.71 -7.59
N TYR A 118 4.80 17.56 -8.68
CA TYR A 118 5.97 16.68 -8.70
C TYR A 118 7.00 17.10 -7.64
N HIS A 119 7.38 18.37 -7.60
CA HIS A 119 8.35 18.87 -6.61
C HIS A 119 7.82 18.75 -5.18
N HIS A 120 6.53 18.96 -4.93
CA HIS A 120 5.95 18.76 -3.60
C HIS A 120 6.04 17.28 -3.16
N ILE A 121 5.75 16.33 -4.06
CA ILE A 121 5.89 14.90 -3.75
C ILE A 121 7.37 14.52 -3.57
N GLU A 122 8.27 15.15 -4.32
CA GLU A 122 9.73 15.02 -4.16
C GLU A 122 10.18 15.47 -2.77
N GLU A 123 9.76 16.65 -2.28
CA GLU A 123 10.03 17.11 -0.91
C GLU A 123 9.48 16.16 0.16
N LEU A 124 8.34 15.51 -0.09
CA LEU A 124 7.76 14.52 0.83
C LEU A 124 8.59 13.22 0.88
N SER A 125 9.49 12.98 -0.07
CA SER A 125 10.39 11.83 -0.03
C SER A 125 11.36 11.90 1.15
N ASP A 126 11.65 13.09 1.70
CA ASP A 126 12.42 13.22 2.93
C ASP A 126 11.71 12.61 4.16
N LEU A 127 10.37 12.53 4.14
CA LEU A 127 9.58 11.91 5.21
C LEU A 127 9.44 10.40 5.04
N ALA A 128 9.47 9.91 3.80
CA ALA A 128 9.22 8.52 3.46
C ALA A 128 10.07 8.04 2.26
N PRO A 129 11.41 8.08 2.37
CA PRO A 129 12.31 7.91 1.22
C PRO A 129 12.16 6.54 0.57
N LEU A 130 12.02 5.49 1.38
CA LEU A 130 11.84 4.11 0.95
C LEU A 130 10.52 3.83 0.21
N HIS A 131 9.62 4.81 0.13
CA HIS A 131 8.26 4.62 -0.38
C HIS A 131 7.91 5.51 -1.55
N ASN A 132 8.30 6.79 -1.53
CA ASN A 132 7.95 7.73 -2.60
C ASN A 132 8.91 7.71 -3.79
N ALA A 133 10.20 7.42 -3.58
CA ALA A 133 11.20 7.48 -4.67
C ALA A 133 10.86 6.57 -5.87
N PRO A 134 10.48 5.28 -5.70
CA PRO A 134 10.09 4.44 -6.84
C PRO A 134 8.86 4.96 -7.59
N ALA A 135 7.94 5.65 -6.91
CA ALA A 135 6.76 6.23 -7.52
C ALA A 135 7.10 7.49 -8.35
N LEU A 136 8.07 8.29 -7.91
CA LEU A 136 8.51 9.48 -8.66
C LEU A 136 9.30 9.10 -9.91
N ASP A 137 10.17 8.09 -9.82
CA ASP A 137 10.92 7.60 -10.97
C ASP A 137 10.00 7.10 -12.09
N ILE A 138 8.94 6.35 -11.74
CA ILE A 138 7.97 5.87 -12.74
C ILE A 138 7.12 7.01 -13.30
N VAL A 139 6.73 7.99 -12.47
CA VAL A 139 5.99 9.17 -12.92
C VAL A 139 6.79 9.96 -13.96
N ARG A 140 8.09 10.17 -13.72
CA ARG A 140 9.00 10.83 -14.67
C ARG A 140 9.07 10.04 -15.98
N ALA A 141 9.35 8.74 -15.90
CA ALA A 141 9.44 7.88 -17.09
C ALA A 141 8.14 7.89 -17.91
N VAL A 142 6.98 7.82 -17.24
CA VAL A 142 5.67 7.86 -17.90
C VAL A 142 5.41 9.20 -18.57
N ALA A 143 5.80 10.32 -17.94
CA ALA A 143 5.68 11.65 -18.56
C ALA A 143 6.51 11.77 -19.84
N ASP A 144 7.71 11.18 -19.87
CA ASP A 144 8.58 11.18 -21.05
C ASP A 144 8.07 10.24 -22.15
N ILE A 145 7.54 9.07 -21.78
CA ILE A 145 7.09 8.03 -22.73
C ILE A 145 5.70 8.34 -23.29
N LEU A 146 4.81 8.93 -22.48
CA LEU A 146 3.42 9.23 -22.79
C LEU A 146 3.13 10.74 -22.62
N PRO A 147 3.75 11.61 -23.44
CA PRO A 147 3.70 13.07 -23.23
C PRO A 147 2.31 13.69 -23.41
N THR A 148 1.37 12.99 -24.05
CA THR A 148 -0.02 13.44 -24.24
C THR A 148 -0.96 12.97 -23.13
N ALA A 149 -0.52 12.02 -22.30
CA ALA A 149 -1.31 11.47 -21.21
C ALA A 149 -1.30 12.39 -19.99
N LYS A 150 -2.47 12.53 -19.36
CA LYS A 150 -2.59 13.28 -18.11
C LYS A 150 -2.24 12.37 -16.93
N ASN A 151 -1.14 12.70 -16.26
CA ASN A 151 -0.65 11.99 -15.09
C ASN A 151 -1.41 12.44 -13.84
N ILE A 152 -1.89 11.51 -13.02
CA ILE A 152 -2.67 11.75 -11.80
C ILE A 152 -2.09 10.90 -10.67
N ALA A 153 -1.70 11.52 -9.57
CA ALA A 153 -1.26 10.83 -8.36
C ALA A 153 -2.45 10.54 -7.43
N TYR A 154 -2.55 9.30 -6.95
CA TYR A 154 -3.46 8.86 -5.90
C TYR A 154 -2.64 8.48 -4.67
N PHE A 155 -2.99 9.05 -3.52
CA PHE A 155 -2.17 8.94 -2.32
C PHE A 155 -2.76 7.95 -1.31
N ASP A 156 -1.93 7.04 -0.81
CA ASP A 156 -2.33 6.14 0.28
C ASP A 156 -2.64 6.91 1.58
N SER A 157 -2.13 8.12 1.75
CA SER A 157 -2.43 8.96 2.92
C SER A 157 -3.74 9.75 2.82
N ALA A 158 -4.33 9.89 1.63
CA ALA A 158 -5.43 10.84 1.40
C ALA A 158 -6.71 10.48 2.19
N PHE A 159 -7.07 9.20 2.27
CA PHE A 159 -8.24 8.73 3.02
C PHE A 159 -8.16 9.06 4.52
N HIS A 160 -6.94 9.23 5.04
CA HIS A 160 -6.68 9.55 6.44
C HIS A 160 -6.57 11.06 6.70
N SER A 161 -6.87 11.91 5.71
CA SER A 161 -6.95 13.36 5.91
C SER A 161 -8.03 13.79 6.92
N THR A 162 -8.98 12.90 7.22
CA THR A 162 -10.04 13.11 8.21
C THR A 162 -9.64 12.78 9.65
N LEU A 163 -8.40 12.31 9.88
CA LEU A 163 -7.93 12.01 11.24
C LEU A 163 -8.03 13.25 12.13
N PRO A 164 -8.66 13.15 13.31
CA PRO A 164 -8.79 14.30 14.20
C PRO A 164 -7.42 14.68 14.83
N PRO A 165 -7.23 15.94 15.24
CA PRO A 165 -5.94 16.42 15.74
C PRO A 165 -5.34 15.59 16.88
N TYR A 166 -6.17 15.09 17.81
CA TYR A 166 -5.71 14.28 18.95
C TYR A 166 -5.25 12.86 18.56
N ILE A 167 -5.61 12.38 17.36
CA ILE A 167 -5.12 11.12 16.79
C ILE A 167 -3.87 11.36 15.93
N SER A 168 -3.86 12.47 15.18
CA SER A 168 -2.77 12.76 14.25
C SER A 168 -1.52 13.37 14.91
N THR A 169 -1.64 13.99 16.08
CA THR A 169 -0.55 14.70 16.76
C THR A 169 0.32 13.76 17.58
N TYR A 170 1.64 13.83 17.39
CA TYR A 170 2.60 13.22 18.31
C TYR A 170 2.89 14.17 19.50
N PRO A 171 3.00 13.66 20.74
CA PRO A 171 3.28 14.48 21.93
C PRO A 171 4.76 14.87 22.01
N ILE A 172 5.20 15.69 21.06
CA ILE A 172 6.56 16.26 20.95
C ILE A 172 6.47 17.78 20.81
N ASP A 173 7.62 18.46 20.74
CA ASP A 173 7.64 19.91 20.53
C ASP A 173 6.83 20.31 19.28
N SER A 174 5.80 21.11 19.49
CA SER A 174 4.83 21.45 18.43
C SER A 174 5.44 22.30 17.31
N ALA A 175 6.45 23.12 17.61
CA ALA A 175 7.12 23.95 16.61
C ALA A 175 8.01 23.09 15.72
N VAL A 176 8.75 22.14 16.30
CA VAL A 176 9.53 21.14 15.57
C VAL A 176 8.62 20.26 14.72
N ALA A 177 7.54 19.74 15.30
CA ALA A 177 6.59 18.90 14.59
C ALA A 177 5.97 19.62 13.39
N LYS A 178 5.51 20.86 13.56
CA LYS A 178 4.93 21.65 12.48
C LYS A 178 5.95 21.96 11.39
N LYS A 179 7.17 22.41 11.76
CA LYS A 179 8.23 22.75 10.81
C LYS A 179 8.62 21.55 9.95
N ASN A 180 8.75 20.38 10.58
CA ASN A 180 9.22 19.16 9.94
C ASN A 180 8.08 18.24 9.47
N LYS A 181 6.83 18.72 9.48
CA LYS A 181 5.64 17.97 9.06
C LYS A 181 5.48 16.61 9.81
N LEU A 182 5.89 16.54 11.08
CA LEU A 182 5.86 15.30 11.89
C LEU A 182 4.48 15.09 12.52
N ARG A 183 3.70 14.20 11.92
CA ARG A 183 2.38 13.77 12.41
C ARG A 183 2.08 12.37 11.93
N LYS A 184 1.05 11.74 12.49
CA LYS A 184 0.46 10.54 11.88
C LYS A 184 -0.24 10.94 10.59
N TYR A 185 0.15 10.26 9.50
CA TYR A 185 -0.48 10.36 8.19
C TYR A 185 -1.38 9.15 7.93
N GLY A 186 -0.87 7.93 8.18
CA GLY A 186 -1.57 6.70 7.79
C GLY A 186 -1.43 6.37 6.31
N PHE A 187 -1.60 5.08 5.97
CA PHE A 187 -1.43 4.57 4.60
C PHE A 187 -2.40 3.42 4.33
N HIS A 188 -2.34 2.87 3.12
CA HIS A 188 -3.34 1.98 2.53
C HIS A 188 -4.73 2.64 2.37
N GLY A 189 -4.79 3.97 2.35
CA GLY A 189 -6.03 4.73 2.21
C GLY A 189 -6.80 4.44 0.93
N ILE A 190 -6.11 4.11 -0.18
CA ILE A 190 -6.78 3.67 -1.42
C ILE A 190 -7.53 2.36 -1.17
N SER A 191 -6.91 1.42 -0.46
CA SER A 191 -7.56 0.16 -0.07
C SER A 191 -8.72 0.39 0.90
N TYR A 192 -8.58 1.28 1.89
CA TYR A 192 -9.66 1.55 2.84
C TYR A 192 -10.84 2.28 2.20
N SER A 193 -10.58 3.17 1.24
CA SER A 193 -11.62 3.77 0.41
C SER A 193 -12.39 2.70 -0.37
N PHE A 194 -11.67 1.77 -1.01
CA PHE A 194 -12.29 0.64 -1.72
C PHE A 194 -13.11 -0.25 -0.78
N ILE A 195 -12.54 -0.66 0.37
CA ILE A 195 -13.22 -1.47 1.39
C ILE A 195 -14.51 -0.80 1.85
N THR A 196 -14.48 0.50 2.12
CA THR A 196 -15.67 1.25 2.57
C THR A 196 -16.79 1.18 1.52
N HIS A 197 -16.47 1.36 0.24
CA HIS A 197 -17.46 1.24 -0.84
C HIS A 197 -17.96 -0.19 -1.05
N ALA A 198 -17.06 -1.17 -0.96
CA ALA A 198 -17.43 -2.59 -1.09
C ALA A 198 -18.37 -3.04 0.04
N VAL A 199 -18.07 -2.67 1.28
CA VAL A 199 -18.93 -2.95 2.45
C VAL A 199 -20.25 -2.21 2.35
N SER A 200 -20.25 -0.94 1.91
CA SER A 200 -21.47 -0.16 1.65
C SER A 200 -22.41 -0.88 0.71
N THR A 201 -21.86 -1.40 -0.39
CA THR A 201 -22.62 -2.16 -1.39
C THR A 201 -23.11 -3.50 -0.81
N PHE A 202 -22.25 -4.22 -0.09
CA PHE A 202 -22.57 -5.53 0.48
C PHE A 202 -23.67 -5.46 1.54
N LEU A 203 -23.64 -4.45 2.41
CA LEU A 203 -24.62 -4.27 3.48
C LEU A 203 -25.85 -3.46 3.05
N ASP A 204 -25.91 -2.98 1.80
CA ASP A 204 -26.91 -2.05 1.30
C ASP A 204 -27.11 -0.83 2.25
N LYS A 205 -25.98 -0.30 2.73
CA LYS A 205 -25.95 0.81 3.70
C LYS A 205 -25.11 1.96 3.15
N PRO A 206 -25.58 3.23 3.23
CA PRO A 206 -24.82 4.39 2.76
C PRO A 206 -23.42 4.44 3.36
N ALA A 207 -22.41 4.70 2.53
CA ALA A 207 -21.00 4.71 2.96
C ALA A 207 -20.72 5.67 4.12
N ASP A 208 -21.40 6.81 4.16
CA ASP A 208 -21.29 7.84 5.20
C ASP A 208 -22.00 7.48 6.52
N GLN A 209 -22.61 6.30 6.61
CA GLN A 209 -23.23 5.75 7.82
C GLN A 209 -22.51 4.49 8.32
N LEU A 210 -21.40 4.11 7.68
CA LEU A 210 -20.67 2.88 8.03
C LEU A 210 -19.64 3.10 9.13
N ASN A 211 -19.65 2.20 10.10
CA ASN A 211 -18.63 2.04 11.11
C ASN A 211 -17.90 0.71 10.90
N ILE A 212 -16.65 0.75 10.45
CA ILE A 212 -15.89 -0.44 10.02
C ILE A 212 -14.56 -0.51 10.77
N ILE A 213 -14.18 -1.71 11.17
CA ILE A 213 -12.80 -2.04 11.52
C ILE A 213 -12.21 -2.79 10.33
N ALA A 214 -11.29 -2.15 9.60
CA ALA A 214 -10.72 -2.73 8.39
C ALA A 214 -9.26 -3.14 8.61
N LEU A 215 -8.94 -4.40 8.34
CA LEU A 215 -7.62 -5.00 8.42
C LEU A 215 -7.08 -5.22 7.00
N HIS A 216 -6.15 -4.39 6.56
CA HIS A 216 -5.42 -4.60 5.30
C HIS A 216 -4.13 -5.36 5.62
N LEU A 217 -4.12 -6.67 5.37
CA LEU A 217 -3.06 -7.57 5.78
C LEU A 217 -2.32 -8.11 4.53
N GLY A 218 -1.09 -7.63 4.34
CA GLY A 218 -0.19 -8.05 3.29
C GLY A 218 1.26 -8.02 3.76
N SER A 219 2.23 -7.93 2.83
CA SER A 219 3.65 -7.77 3.19
C SER A 219 3.91 -6.48 4.00
N GLY A 220 3.13 -5.44 3.75
CA GLY A 220 2.83 -4.38 4.71
C GLY A 220 1.42 -4.57 5.24
N ALA A 221 1.23 -4.40 6.55
CA ALA A 221 -0.06 -4.61 7.20
C ALA A 221 -0.49 -3.36 7.99
N SER A 222 -1.79 -3.06 7.98
CA SER A 222 -2.38 -2.00 8.79
C SER A 222 -3.81 -2.31 9.19
N ALA A 223 -4.27 -1.63 10.23
CA ALA A 223 -5.66 -1.60 10.66
C ALA A 223 -6.19 -0.16 10.61
N CYS A 224 -7.44 0.04 10.19
CA CYS A 224 -8.12 1.33 10.17
C CYS A 224 -9.46 1.25 10.89
N CYS A 225 -9.71 2.25 11.73
CA CYS A 225 -10.99 2.55 12.35
C CYS A 225 -11.72 3.56 11.47
N ILE A 226 -12.85 3.16 10.89
CA ILE A 226 -13.66 3.98 9.99
C ILE A 226 -14.96 4.28 10.71
N LYS A 227 -15.28 5.57 10.92
CA LYS A 227 -16.53 6.03 11.54
C LYS A 227 -17.28 6.89 10.54
N ASN A 228 -18.54 6.60 10.28
CA ASN A 228 -19.37 7.30 9.29
C ASN A 228 -18.66 7.43 7.93
N GLY A 229 -18.06 6.34 7.46
CA GLY A 229 -17.34 6.26 6.17
C GLY A 229 -16.00 6.99 6.11
N LYS A 230 -15.53 7.59 7.22
CA LYS A 230 -14.29 8.37 7.26
C LYS A 230 -13.28 7.72 8.20
N SER A 231 -11.99 7.84 7.87
CA SER A 231 -10.92 7.39 8.75
C SER A 231 -10.91 8.17 10.07
N LEU A 232 -11.19 7.49 11.18
CA LEU A 232 -11.10 8.01 12.55
C LEU A 232 -9.73 7.72 13.17
N ASP A 233 -9.16 6.54 12.91
CA ASP A 233 -7.80 6.18 13.30
C ASP A 233 -7.21 5.13 12.35
N THR A 234 -5.89 4.99 12.35
CA THR A 234 -5.15 3.98 11.59
C THR A 234 -3.86 3.61 12.32
N SER A 235 -3.43 2.36 12.14
CA SER A 235 -2.29 1.80 12.87
C SER A 235 -0.96 2.39 12.40
N MET A 236 -0.86 2.74 11.12
CA MET A 236 0.34 3.37 10.58
C MET A 236 0.46 4.83 11.00
N GLY A 237 1.69 5.33 11.03
CA GLY A 237 2.08 6.59 11.67
C GLY A 237 2.51 7.65 10.67
N LEU A 238 3.63 8.31 11.00
CA LEU A 238 4.38 9.16 10.07
C LEU A 238 4.78 8.40 8.80
N THR A 239 5.19 7.14 8.97
CA THR A 239 5.58 6.25 7.87
C THR A 239 4.84 4.91 7.98
N PRO A 240 4.85 4.08 6.92
CA PRO A 240 4.30 2.73 6.94
C PRO A 240 4.99 1.73 7.89
N LEU A 241 5.96 2.18 8.71
CA LEU A 241 6.67 1.37 9.69
C LEU A 241 5.87 1.16 10.97
N ALA A 242 5.23 2.21 11.48
CA ALA A 242 4.44 2.12 12.70
C ALA A 242 3.21 1.24 12.48
N GLY A 243 2.72 0.61 13.55
CA GLY A 243 1.52 -0.21 13.50
C GLY A 243 1.81 -1.69 13.64
N LEU A 244 1.19 -2.48 12.77
CA LEU A 244 1.40 -3.93 12.69
C LEU A 244 2.79 -4.25 12.14
N PRO A 245 3.42 -5.37 12.59
CA PRO A 245 4.61 -5.86 11.93
C PRO A 245 4.28 -6.28 10.50
N GLY A 246 5.28 -6.20 9.62
CA GLY A 246 5.21 -6.62 8.23
C GLY A 246 6.24 -7.72 7.93
N ALA A 247 6.38 -8.07 6.65
CA ALA A 247 7.32 -9.09 6.21
C ALA A 247 8.75 -8.78 6.61
N THR A 248 9.16 -7.54 6.39
CA THR A 248 10.50 -7.05 6.73
C THR A 248 10.47 -5.87 7.69
N ARG A 249 9.27 -5.46 8.12
CA ARG A 249 9.05 -4.27 8.96
C ARG A 249 8.79 -4.67 10.40
N SER A 250 9.39 -3.97 11.35
CA SER A 250 9.21 -4.26 12.78
C SER A 250 7.78 -4.05 13.28
N GLY A 251 7.03 -3.14 12.66
CA GLY A 251 5.84 -2.57 13.30
C GLY A 251 6.25 -1.61 14.43
N SER A 252 5.28 -1.23 15.26
CA SER A 252 5.54 -0.43 16.46
C SER A 252 6.40 -1.19 17.47
N ILE A 253 7.49 -0.58 17.89
CA ILE A 253 8.38 -1.02 18.96
C ILE A 253 8.77 0.17 19.84
N ASP A 254 9.43 -0.08 20.97
CA ASP A 254 10.01 0.99 21.79
C ASP A 254 11.01 1.82 20.96
N PRO A 255 10.84 3.16 20.84
CA PRO A 255 11.77 4.00 20.10
C PRO A 255 13.22 3.94 20.62
N SER A 256 13.42 3.71 21.91
CA SER A 256 14.75 3.62 22.54
C SER A 256 15.49 2.33 22.17
N LEU A 257 14.76 1.25 21.82
CA LEU A 257 15.32 -0.05 21.45
C LEU A 257 16.36 0.10 20.34
N MET A 258 16.13 0.98 19.37
CA MET A 258 17.03 1.15 18.23
C MET A 258 18.42 1.65 18.63
N PHE A 259 18.52 2.47 19.68
CA PHE A 259 19.80 2.96 20.20
C PHE A 259 20.55 1.90 21.00
N HIS A 260 19.84 0.90 21.53
CA HIS A 260 20.46 -0.30 22.11
C HIS A 260 20.85 -1.33 21.05
N PHE A 261 20.09 -1.42 19.95
CA PHE A 261 20.39 -2.31 18.83
C PHE A 261 21.65 -1.86 18.08
N THR A 262 21.82 -0.55 17.86
CA THR A 262 23.00 0.01 17.20
C THR A 262 23.34 1.41 17.69
N HIS A 263 24.63 1.64 17.94
CA HIS A 263 25.19 2.97 18.26
C HIS A 263 25.23 3.92 17.04
N SER A 264 24.83 3.45 15.85
CA SER A 264 24.87 4.20 14.60
C SER A 264 23.47 4.43 14.00
N ALA A 265 22.41 4.33 14.80
CA ALA A 265 21.02 4.42 14.36
C ALA A 265 20.74 5.62 13.42
N GLY A 266 21.21 6.82 13.79
CA GLY A 266 21.01 8.05 13.00
C GLY A 266 22.03 8.30 11.88
N LYS A 267 23.00 7.40 11.65
CA LYS A 267 23.96 7.57 10.54
C LYS A 267 23.33 7.14 9.21
N PRO A 268 23.79 7.68 8.07
CA PRO A 268 23.38 7.19 6.76
C PRO A 268 23.58 5.67 6.62
N SER A 269 22.62 5.00 5.99
CA SER A 269 22.69 3.59 5.60
C SER A 269 23.51 3.42 4.32
N ARG A 270 23.91 2.19 4.00
CA ARG A 270 24.58 1.86 2.73
C ARG A 270 23.70 2.09 1.51
N SER A 271 22.38 2.06 1.69
CA SER A 271 21.38 2.30 0.64
C SER A 271 21.10 3.79 0.44
N SER A 272 21.66 4.66 1.28
CA SER A 272 21.53 6.10 1.15
C SER A 272 22.34 6.58 -0.07
N SER A 273 21.74 7.48 -0.86
CA SER A 273 22.37 8.11 -2.02
C SER A 273 22.28 9.64 -1.90
N GLY A 274 22.90 10.37 -2.83
CA GLY A 274 22.85 11.85 -2.83
C GLY A 274 21.43 12.43 -2.94
N GLN A 275 20.46 11.64 -3.39
CA GLN A 275 19.04 12.02 -3.53
C GLN A 275 18.13 11.31 -2.53
N LEU A 276 18.66 10.36 -1.74
CA LEU A 276 17.88 9.52 -0.85
C LEU A 276 18.58 9.39 0.50
N HIS A 277 18.11 10.17 1.48
CA HIS A 277 18.63 10.08 2.84
C HIS A 277 17.90 8.98 3.61
N ILE A 278 18.59 7.87 3.87
CA ILE A 278 18.07 6.76 4.66
C ILE A 278 19.04 6.53 5.82
N THR A 279 18.52 6.52 7.04
CA THR A 279 19.30 6.18 8.23
C THR A 279 19.47 4.67 8.39
N GLN A 280 20.48 4.24 9.15
CA GLN A 280 20.63 2.82 9.50
C GLN A 280 19.41 2.29 10.25
N ALA A 281 18.79 3.10 11.11
CA ALA A 281 17.55 2.76 11.80
C ALA A 281 16.42 2.43 10.82
N GLU A 282 16.18 3.29 9.82
CA GLU A 282 15.14 3.06 8.82
C GLU A 282 15.39 1.79 8.00
N GLU A 283 16.64 1.55 7.60
CA GLU A 283 17.03 0.32 6.88
C GLU A 283 16.76 -0.92 7.73
N ILE A 284 17.23 -0.95 8.98
CA ILE A 284 17.05 -2.08 9.90
C ILE A 284 15.56 -2.35 10.11
N LEU A 285 14.81 -1.29 10.45
CA LEU A 285 13.41 -1.40 10.83
C LEU A 285 12.48 -1.71 9.66
N ASN A 286 12.82 -1.33 8.42
CA ASN A 286 11.97 -1.58 7.26
C ASN A 286 12.37 -2.79 6.41
N LYS A 287 13.65 -3.18 6.40
CA LYS A 287 14.19 -4.20 5.48
C LYS A 287 14.76 -5.43 6.19
N SER A 288 15.19 -5.28 7.44
CA SER A 288 15.87 -6.33 8.21
C SER A 288 15.15 -6.73 9.49
N SER A 289 13.85 -6.40 9.60
CA SER A 289 13.00 -6.70 10.77
C SER A 289 11.81 -7.57 10.36
N GLY A 290 10.72 -7.54 11.14
CA GLY A 290 9.48 -8.25 10.83
C GLY A 290 9.61 -9.76 10.97
N TRP A 291 8.61 -10.49 10.47
CA TRP A 291 8.61 -11.94 10.61
C TRP A 291 9.73 -12.61 9.82
N LYS A 292 10.28 -11.99 8.77
CA LYS A 292 11.46 -12.51 8.07
C LYS A 292 12.66 -12.64 9.02
N ALA A 293 12.86 -11.68 9.92
CA ALA A 293 13.98 -11.73 10.87
C ALA A 293 13.84 -12.89 11.87
N LEU A 294 12.62 -13.33 12.16
CA LEU A 294 12.33 -14.45 13.06
C LEU A 294 12.37 -15.80 12.35
N THR A 295 11.85 -15.85 11.13
CA THR A 295 11.51 -17.10 10.42
C THR A 295 12.40 -17.40 9.21
N GLY A 296 13.16 -16.42 8.75
CA GLY A 296 13.94 -16.51 7.51
C GLY A 296 13.14 -16.36 6.21
N THR A 297 11.80 -16.21 6.27
CA THR A 297 10.93 -16.08 5.09
C THR A 297 10.02 -14.87 5.17
N THR A 298 9.69 -14.25 4.03
CA THR A 298 8.68 -13.19 3.95
C THR A 298 7.27 -13.75 3.70
N ASP A 299 7.16 -15.02 3.34
CA ASP A 299 5.91 -15.69 2.99
C ASP A 299 5.13 -16.11 4.24
N PHE A 300 4.09 -15.35 4.58
CA PHE A 300 3.24 -15.63 5.74
C PHE A 300 2.39 -16.89 5.57
N GLY A 301 2.10 -17.33 4.34
CA GLY A 301 1.39 -18.58 4.10
C GLY A 301 2.19 -19.78 4.59
N LYS A 302 3.51 -19.79 4.33
CA LYS A 302 4.43 -20.80 4.87
C LYS A 302 4.52 -20.76 6.38
N ILE A 303 4.59 -19.56 6.97
CA ILE A 303 4.63 -19.38 8.43
C ILE A 303 3.34 -19.93 9.07
N SER A 304 2.18 -19.58 8.52
CA SER A 304 0.87 -19.99 9.02
C SER A 304 0.63 -21.51 8.92
N ALA A 305 1.35 -22.22 8.05
CA ALA A 305 1.21 -23.67 7.87
C ALA A 305 2.31 -24.49 8.55
N SER A 306 3.28 -23.84 9.22
CA SER A 306 4.47 -24.49 9.78
C SER A 306 4.33 -24.68 11.28
N ASP A 307 4.78 -25.82 11.81
CA ASP A 307 4.83 -26.09 13.27
C ASP A 307 6.17 -25.71 13.92
N ARG A 308 7.09 -25.10 13.17
CA ARG A 308 8.37 -24.65 13.70
C ARG A 308 8.15 -23.54 14.74
N GLU A 309 8.86 -23.63 15.86
CA GLU A 309 8.72 -22.72 17.00
C GLU A 309 8.81 -21.24 16.61
N GLN A 310 9.76 -20.87 15.76
CA GLN A 310 9.91 -19.48 15.29
C GLN A 310 8.73 -19.01 14.42
N ASP A 311 8.11 -19.92 13.67
CA ASP A 311 6.95 -19.60 12.82
C ASP A 311 5.69 -19.45 13.67
N GLN A 312 5.50 -20.34 14.64
CA GLN A 312 4.42 -20.24 15.62
C GLN A 312 4.54 -18.95 16.44
N LEU A 313 5.75 -18.57 16.86
CA LEU A 313 6.01 -17.30 17.53
C LEU A 313 5.66 -16.11 16.63
N ALA A 314 6.11 -16.10 15.37
CA ALA A 314 5.82 -15.02 14.44
C ALA A 314 4.30 -14.88 14.15
N PHE A 315 3.60 -16.01 13.98
CA PHE A 315 2.15 -16.05 13.82
C PHE A 315 1.44 -15.49 15.05
N ALA A 316 1.80 -15.95 16.25
CA ALA A 316 1.22 -15.49 17.51
C ALA A 316 1.44 -13.99 17.75
N ILE A 317 2.66 -13.48 17.47
CA ILE A 317 2.95 -12.04 17.52
C ILE A 317 2.03 -11.29 16.56
N PHE A 318 1.86 -11.75 15.33
CA PHE A 318 1.02 -11.03 14.36
C PHE A 318 -0.45 -10.98 14.79
N VAL A 319 -1.01 -12.10 15.27
CA VAL A 319 -2.37 -12.15 15.84
C VAL A 319 -2.49 -11.17 16.99
N ASP A 320 -1.61 -11.24 18.01
CA ASP A 320 -1.64 -10.34 19.17
C ASP A 320 -1.60 -8.86 18.76
N ARG A 321 -0.70 -8.50 17.82
CA ARG A 321 -0.61 -7.12 17.34
C ARG A 321 -1.87 -6.69 16.60
N ILE A 322 -2.58 -7.57 15.91
CA ILE A 322 -3.90 -7.27 15.32
C ILE A 322 -4.94 -7.00 16.42
N LEU A 323 -5.01 -7.84 17.45
CA LEU A 323 -5.95 -7.67 18.57
C LEU A 323 -5.79 -6.31 19.26
N ASN A 324 -4.53 -5.85 19.41
CA ASN A 324 -4.19 -4.53 19.94
C ASN A 324 -4.75 -3.33 19.13
N TYR A 325 -5.24 -3.55 17.91
CA TYR A 325 -5.97 -2.53 17.15
C TYR A 325 -7.47 -2.80 17.07
N VAL A 326 -7.89 -4.06 16.92
CA VAL A 326 -9.33 -4.39 16.82
C VAL A 326 -10.07 -3.96 18.09
N ALA A 327 -9.57 -4.32 19.28
CA ALA A 327 -10.30 -4.01 20.52
C ALA A 327 -10.40 -2.50 20.80
N PRO A 328 -9.32 -1.70 20.70
CA PRO A 328 -9.43 -0.25 20.86
C PRO A 328 -10.28 0.41 19.78
N TYR A 329 -10.27 -0.08 18.54
CA TYR A 329 -11.10 0.48 17.47
C TYR A 329 -12.58 0.18 17.67
N PHE A 330 -12.92 -1.00 18.19
CA PHE A 330 -14.29 -1.31 18.63
C PHE A 330 -14.76 -0.30 19.69
N THR A 331 -13.93 -0.02 20.69
CA THR A 331 -14.22 0.99 21.71
C THR A 331 -14.35 2.40 21.13
N LYS A 332 -13.52 2.78 20.15
CA LYS A 332 -13.61 4.09 19.47
C LYS A 332 -14.87 4.28 18.62
N LEU A 333 -15.47 3.17 18.22
CA LEU A 333 -16.76 3.12 17.53
C LEU A 333 -17.92 2.93 18.51
N ASP A 334 -17.68 3.05 19.82
CA ASP A 334 -18.70 2.92 20.85
C ASP A 334 -19.43 1.56 20.82
N GLY A 335 -18.76 0.53 20.29
CA GLY A 335 -19.32 -0.81 20.05
C GLY A 335 -20.25 -0.91 18.83
N GLU A 336 -20.52 0.19 18.13
CA GLU A 336 -21.34 0.22 16.92
C GLU A 336 -20.47 -0.12 15.70
N VAL A 337 -20.19 -1.40 15.47
CA VAL A 337 -19.37 -1.86 14.35
C VAL A 337 -20.22 -2.65 13.35
N ASP A 338 -20.36 -2.14 12.13
CA ASP A 338 -21.09 -2.80 11.05
C ASP A 338 -20.31 -3.99 10.47
N ALA A 339 -18.97 -3.90 10.42
CA ALA A 339 -18.13 -4.97 9.88
C ALA A 339 -16.70 -4.96 10.44
N LEU A 340 -16.17 -6.17 10.68
CA LEU A 340 -14.73 -6.44 10.77
C LEU A 340 -14.27 -7.02 9.44
N VAL A 341 -13.46 -6.28 8.69
CA VAL A 341 -13.07 -6.65 7.32
C VAL A 341 -11.64 -7.12 7.27
N PHE A 342 -11.39 -8.28 6.65
CA PHE A 342 -10.06 -8.76 6.31
C PHE A 342 -9.82 -8.58 4.81
N ALA A 343 -8.78 -7.85 4.44
CA ALA A 343 -8.41 -7.56 3.07
C ALA A 343 -6.89 -7.71 2.87
N GLY A 344 -6.43 -7.63 1.62
CA GLY A 344 -5.03 -7.80 1.26
C GLY A 344 -4.65 -9.27 1.19
N GLY A 345 -3.51 -9.56 0.56
CA GLY A 345 -3.17 -10.94 0.18
C GLY A 345 -3.09 -11.93 1.35
N ILE A 346 -2.72 -11.49 2.55
CA ILE A 346 -2.75 -12.33 3.76
C ILE A 346 -4.17 -12.41 4.33
N GLY A 347 -4.90 -11.28 4.39
CA GLY A 347 -6.27 -11.25 4.93
C GLY A 347 -7.25 -12.09 4.12
N GLU A 348 -7.12 -12.07 2.79
CA GLU A 348 -7.97 -12.82 1.85
C GLU A 348 -7.69 -14.33 1.87
N LYS A 349 -6.41 -14.74 1.94
CA LYS A 349 -6.00 -16.16 1.84
C LYS A 349 -5.80 -16.84 3.20
N GLY A 350 -5.63 -16.08 4.28
CA GLY A 350 -5.24 -16.57 5.59
C GLY A 350 -6.41 -16.99 6.46
N GLU A 351 -7.07 -18.11 6.14
CA GLU A 351 -8.17 -18.66 6.94
C GLU A 351 -7.80 -18.86 8.41
N ARG A 352 -6.67 -19.55 8.69
CA ARG A 352 -6.16 -19.75 10.05
C ARG A 352 -5.92 -18.44 10.81
N LEU A 353 -5.47 -17.40 10.10
CA LEU A 353 -5.26 -16.07 10.70
C LEU A 353 -6.60 -15.42 11.05
N ARG A 354 -7.58 -15.45 10.14
CA ARG A 354 -8.93 -14.92 10.40
C ARG A 354 -9.56 -15.60 11.60
N GLN A 355 -9.47 -16.94 11.67
CA GLN A 355 -9.95 -17.72 12.82
C GLN A 355 -9.30 -17.27 14.12
N ALA A 356 -7.96 -17.24 14.18
CA ALA A 356 -7.24 -16.86 15.38
C ALA A 356 -7.56 -15.41 15.84
N VAL A 357 -7.75 -14.49 14.91
CA VAL A 357 -8.13 -13.10 15.23
C VAL A 357 -9.56 -13.05 15.77
N VAL A 358 -10.53 -13.68 15.10
CA VAL A 358 -11.94 -13.67 15.54
C VAL A 358 -12.08 -14.36 16.90
N ASP A 359 -11.44 -15.51 17.11
CA ASP A 359 -11.41 -16.19 18.41
C ASP A 359 -10.84 -15.29 19.51
N GLY A 360 -9.79 -14.52 19.18
CA GLY A 360 -9.16 -13.56 20.10
C GLY A 360 -10.04 -12.37 20.47
N VAL A 361 -11.00 -12.00 19.63
CA VAL A 361 -11.97 -10.91 19.89
C VAL A 361 -13.41 -11.39 20.09
N ARG A 362 -13.63 -12.69 20.31
CA ARG A 362 -14.98 -13.25 20.51
C ARG A 362 -15.77 -12.57 21.63
N CYS A 363 -15.09 -12.04 22.64
CA CYS A 363 -15.72 -11.30 23.73
C CYS A 363 -16.39 -9.98 23.30
N LEU A 364 -16.08 -9.49 22.10
CA LEU A 364 -16.70 -8.32 21.47
C LEU A 364 -17.93 -8.70 20.62
N GLY A 365 -18.27 -9.98 20.50
CA GLY A 365 -19.42 -10.48 19.75
C GLY A 365 -19.14 -10.84 18.28
N PHE A 366 -17.87 -10.90 17.86
CA PHE A 366 -17.51 -11.42 16.54
C PHE A 366 -17.43 -12.96 16.56
N GLU A 367 -18.04 -13.58 15.56
CA GLU A 367 -18.04 -15.04 15.35
C GLU A 367 -17.80 -15.32 13.86
N LEU A 368 -17.20 -16.48 13.56
CA LEU A 368 -17.09 -16.99 12.19
C LEU A 368 -18.24 -17.98 11.93
N ASP A 369 -18.74 -17.98 10.70
CA ASP A 369 -19.70 -18.96 10.17
C ASP A 369 -19.00 -20.29 9.88
#